data_AF-A0A3B8I2N0-F1
#
_entry.id   AF-A0A3B8I2N0-F1
#
_cell.length_a   1.000
_cell.length_b   1.000
_cell.length_c   1.000
_cell.angle_alpha   90.00
_cell.angle_beta   90.00
_cell.angle_gamma   90.00
#
_symmetry.space_group_name_H-M   'P 1'
#
loop_
_entity.id
_entity.type
_entity.pdbx_description
1 polymer ?
#
loop_
_entity_poly.entity_id
_entity_poly.type
_entity_poly.pdbx_seq_one_letter_code
_entity_poly.pdbx_strand_id
1 'polypeptide(L)' 'GTLCTAAEVMMEKGAKEVYGCCTHPVFSGPALERLSQAPFQEIVITNTIPTKEDKRLPNMTI' A
#
# COMPACT_ATOMS: atom_id res chain seq x y z
N GLY A 1 -3.93 7.24 6.28
CA GLY A 1 -4.64 6.09 6.91
C GLY A 1 -3.61 5.25 7.65
N THR A 2 -4.01 4.35 8.55
CA THR A 2 -3.08 3.70 9.52
C THR A 2 -1.82 3.11 8.87
N LEU A 3 -1.96 2.35 7.77
CA LEU A 3 -0.83 1.74 7.07
C LEU A 3 0.12 2.81 6.45
N CYS A 4 -0.42 3.83 5.79
CA CYS A 4 0.36 4.95 5.23
C CYS A 4 1.11 5.74 6.30
N THR A 5 0.43 6.06 7.41
CA THR A 5 1.03 6.79 8.53
C THR A 5 2.14 5.98 9.19
N ALA A 6 1.97 4.66 9.30
CA ALA A 6 3.06 3.80 9.78
C ALA A 6 4.28 3.84 8.85
N ALA A 7 4.07 3.85 7.53
CA ALA A 7 5.16 3.95 6.56
C ALA A 7 5.89 5.30 6.62
N GLU A 8 5.15 6.40 6.73
CA GLU A 8 5.71 7.74 6.94
C GLU A 8 6.61 7.78 8.19
N VAL A 9 6.10 7.29 9.33
CA VAL A 9 6.86 7.22 10.59
C VAL A 9 8.10 6.33 10.47
N MET A 10 8.02 5.22 9.72
CA MET A 10 9.19 4.37 9.48
C MET A 10 10.27 5.09 8.70
N MET A 11 9.90 5.83 7.65
CA MET A 11 10.84 6.64 6.87
C MET A 11 11.45 7.78 7.70
N GLU A 12 10.65 8.50 8.49
CA GLU A 12 11.13 9.54 9.41
C GLU A 12 12.14 9.00 10.44
N LYS A 13 11.99 7.73 10.85
CA LYS A 13 12.90 7.04 11.76
C LYS A 13 14.16 6.47 11.09
N GLY A 14 14.38 6.78 9.81
CA GLY A 14 15.58 6.39 9.08
C GLY A 14 15.52 4.97 8.48
N ALA A 15 14.31 4.43 8.25
CA ALA A 15 14.19 3.23 7.42
C ALA A 15 14.75 3.50 6.02
N LYS A 16 15.51 2.54 5.49
CA LYS A 16 16.03 2.63 4.11
C LYS A 16 14.89 2.56 3.10
N GLU A 17 14.00 1.59 3.28
CA GLU A 17 12.85 1.30 2.41
C GLU A 17 11.72 0.75 3.29
N VAL A 18 10.47 0.95 2.87
CA VAL A 18 9.28 0.42 3.55
C VAL A 18 8.45 -0.36 2.53
N TYR A 19 8.03 -1.56 2.94
CA TYR A 19 7.19 -2.46 2.15
C TYR A 19 5.88 -2.71 2.89
N GLY A 20 4.77 -2.74 2.15
CA GLY A 20 3.44 -3.04 2.70
C GLY A 20 2.98 -4.42 2.28
N CYS A 21 2.29 -5.16 3.15
CA CYS A 21 1.59 -6.37 2.73
C CYS A 21 0.24 -6.55 3.41
N CYS A 22 -0.72 -7.16 2.71
CA CYS A 22 -1.98 -7.59 3.31
C CYS A 22 -2.64 -8.73 2.54
N THR A 23 -3.38 -9.59 3.25
CA THR A 23 -4.13 -10.67 2.60
C THR A 23 -5.33 -10.13 1.83
N HIS A 24 -6.07 -9.16 2.37
CA HIS A 24 -7.36 -8.73 1.83
C HIS A 24 -7.33 -7.28 1.32
N PRO A 25 -7.25 -7.04 0.00
CA PRO A 25 -7.16 -5.69 -0.57
C PRO A 25 -8.53 -5.01 -0.71
N VAL A 26 -9.16 -4.68 0.43
CA VAL A 26 -10.49 -4.02 0.43
C VAL A 26 -10.46 -2.63 -0.22
N PHE A 27 -9.39 -1.87 0.04
CA PHE A 27 -9.10 -0.55 -0.53
C PHE A 27 -10.33 0.37 -0.68
N SER A 28 -11.07 0.56 0.41
CA SER A 28 -12.28 1.39 0.43
C SER A 28 -11.97 2.89 0.49
N GLY A 29 -12.89 3.70 -0.07
CA GLY A 29 -12.79 5.17 -0.05
C GLY A 29 -11.47 5.67 -0.66
N PRO A 30 -10.74 6.58 0.02
CA PRO A 30 -9.51 7.17 -0.50
C PRO A 30 -8.27 6.28 -0.30
N ALA A 31 -8.44 4.96 -0.11
CA ALA A 31 -7.32 4.07 0.20
C ALA A 31 -6.26 4.04 -0.92
N LEU A 32 -6.65 3.92 -2.18
CA LEU A 32 -5.72 3.87 -3.31
C LEU A 32 -4.95 5.18 -3.49
N GLU A 33 -5.63 6.31 -3.37
CA GLU A 33 -5.00 7.64 -3.40
C GLU A 33 -3.93 7.75 -2.31
N ARG A 34 -4.27 7.38 -1.07
CA ARG A 34 -3.34 7.41 0.06
C ARG A 34 -2.17 6.45 -0.10
N LEU A 35 -2.40 5.25 -0.63
CA LEU A 35 -1.34 4.28 -0.89
C LEU A 35 -0.40 4.76 -2.00
N SER A 36 -0.92 5.47 -3.00
CA SER A 36 -0.12 6.04 -4.09
C SER A 36 0.80 7.18 -3.66
N GLN A 37 0.45 7.87 -2.56
CA GLN A 37 1.22 8.98 -1.99
C GLN A 37 2.13 8.55 -0.83
N ALA A 38 1.88 7.37 -0.24
CA ALA A 38 2.65 6.86 0.88
C ALA A 38 4.01 6.33 0.42
N PRO A 39 5.04 6.36 1.29
CA PRO A 39 6.41 6.03 0.91
C PRO A 39 6.67 4.51 0.91
N PHE A 40 5.90 3.77 0.12
CA PHE A 40 6.11 2.33 -0.09
C PHE A 40 6.97 2.07 -1.32
N GLN A 41 8.00 1.26 -1.14
CA GLN A 41 8.77 0.72 -2.25
C GLN A 41 7.93 -0.29 -3.06
N GLU A 42 7.22 -1.17 -2.35
CA GLU A 42 6.29 -2.14 -2.95
C GLU A 42 5.17 -2.50 -1.97
N ILE A 43 4.00 -2.83 -2.52
CA ILE A 43 2.83 -3.30 -1.77
C ILE A 43 2.42 -4.68 -2.29
N VAL A 44 2.57 -5.72 -1.47
CA VAL A 44 2.22 -7.10 -1.82
C VAL A 44 0.83 -7.44 -1.25
N ILE A 45 -0.10 -7.78 -2.12
CA ILE A 45 -1.45 -8.20 -1.74
C ILE A 45 -1.73 -9.62 -2.22
N THR A 46 -2.86 -10.20 -1.83
CA THR A 46 -3.36 -11.43 -2.46
C THR A 46 -4.66 -11.17 -3.20
N ASN A 47 -5.03 -12.10 -4.08
CA ASN A 47 -6.25 -12.03 -4.90
C ASN A 47 -7.54 -12.46 -4.19
N THR A 48 -7.58 -12.51 -2.85
CA THR A 48 -8.79 -12.88 -2.09
C THR A 48 -9.97 -11.93 -2.32
N ILE A 49 -9.69 -10.68 -2.74
CA ILE A 49 -10.68 -9.75 -3.25
C ILE A 49 -10.27 -9.38 -4.69
N PRO A 50 -11.16 -9.58 -5.69
CA PRO A 50 -10.85 -9.26 -7.08
C PRO A 50 -10.44 -7.79 -7.25
N THR A 51 -9.17 -7.57 -7.60
CA THR A 51 -8.61 -6.24 -7.83
C THR A 51 -8.63 -5.95 -9.33
N LYS A 52 -9.58 -5.11 -9.74
CA LYS A 52 -9.70 -4.58 -11.11
C LYS A 52 -8.47 -3.75 -11.48
N GLU A 53 -8.20 -3.60 -12.77
CA GLU A 53 -7.02 -2.88 -13.27
C GLU A 53 -6.96 -1.41 -12.83
N ASP A 54 -8.11 -0.73 -12.73
CA ASP A 54 -8.23 0.65 -12.25
C ASP A 54 -7.87 0.81 -10.77
N LYS A 55 -7.69 -0.30 -10.05
CA LYS A 55 -7.31 -0.35 -8.64
C LYS A 55 -5.88 -0.83 -8.39
N ARG A 56 -5.06 -0.93 -9.44
CA ARG A 56 -3.67 -1.37 -9.34
C ARG A 56 -2.72 -0.18 -9.39
N LEU A 57 -1.86 -0.07 -8.38
CA LEU A 57 -0.76 0.88 -8.39
C LEU A 57 0.46 0.29 -9.10
N PRO A 58 1.36 1.12 -9.68
CA PRO A 58 2.55 0.62 -10.37
C PRO A 58 3.49 -0.23 -9.51
N ASN A 59 3.48 -0.01 -8.19
CA ASN A 59 4.30 -0.70 -7.21
C ASN A 59 3.53 -1.79 -6.43
N MET A 60 2.47 -2.36 -7.01
CA MET A 60 1.70 -3.45 -6.40
C MET A 60 2.00 -4.81 -7.04
N THR A 61 2.14 -5.82 -6.19
CA THR A 61 2.24 -7.24 -6.56
C THR A 61 1.06 -8.00 -5.96
N ILE A 62 0.43 -8.91 -6.73
CA ILE A 62 -0.80 -9.66 -6.36
C ILE A 62 -0.51 -11.15 -6.31
#